data_AF-A0A0Q8D2T7-F1
#
_entry.id   AF-A0A0Q8D2T7-F1
#
_cell.length_a   1.000
_cell.length_b   1.000
_cell.length_c   1.000
_cell.angle_alpha   90.00
_cell.angle_beta   90.00
_cell.angle_gamma   90.00
#
_symmetry.space_group_name_H-M   'P 1'
#
loop_
_entity.id
_entity.type
_entity.pdbx_description
1 polymer ?
#
loop_
_entity_poly.entity_id
_entity_poly.type
_entity_poly.pdbx_seq_one_letter_code
_entity_poly.pdbx_strand_id
1 'polypeptide(L)'
;MADPVGGIILTIFLSVTHVGENQGFPHTPDAAYVCGFDRASYEIDQAGTIDVVFVPSTAARFKMRSVRISNDNRAAPEYATLRIQNRSLQLEAQNKTAQAIYFGVTVEDEKTGQSFECDPQVINIPRPPA
;
A
#
# COMPACT_ATOMS: atom_id res chain seq x y z
N MET A 1 -17.63 -27.21 5.14
CA MET A 1 -17.44 -26.56 3.82
C MET A 1 -16.25 -25.65 3.98
N ALA A 2 -15.21 -25.80 3.16
CA ALA A 2 -14.05 -24.92 3.21
C ALA A 2 -14.45 -23.61 2.51
N ASP A 3 -14.47 -22.51 3.26
CA ASP A 3 -14.56 -21.17 2.66
C ASP A 3 -13.43 -21.03 1.63
N PRO A 4 -13.69 -20.42 0.46
CA PRO A 4 -12.62 -20.19 -0.50
C PRO A 4 -11.57 -19.33 0.19
N VAL A 5 -10.36 -19.88 0.33
CA VAL A 5 -9.18 -19.11 0.72
C VAL A 5 -9.14 -17.86 -0.18
N GLY A 6 -9.21 -16.71 0.49
CA GLY A 6 -9.64 -15.42 -0.04
C GLY A 6 -9.04 -15.05 -1.39
N GLY A 7 -9.91 -14.69 -2.33
CA GLY A 7 -9.49 -14.05 -3.57
C GLY A 7 -8.90 -12.66 -3.32
N ILE A 8 -8.18 -12.15 -4.32
CA ILE A 8 -7.75 -10.75 -4.34
C ILE A 8 -9.02 -9.89 -4.45
N ILE A 9 -9.25 -9.05 -3.45
CA ILE A 9 -10.41 -8.14 -3.39
C ILE A 9 -10.06 -6.74 -3.88
N LEU A 10 -8.78 -6.39 -3.87
CA LEU A 10 -8.28 -5.09 -4.29
C LEU A 10 -6.83 -5.20 -4.77
N THR A 11 -6.51 -4.49 -5.85
CA THR A 11 -5.14 -4.24 -6.27
C THR A 11 -4.88 -2.74 -6.26
N ILE A 12 -3.80 -2.33 -5.59
CA ILE A 12 -3.35 -0.95 -5.46
C ILE A 12 -2.05 -0.78 -6.25
N PHE A 13 -2.00 0.25 -7.08
CA PHE A 13 -0.85 0.53 -7.92
C PHE A 13 -0.03 1.67 -7.32
N LEU A 14 1.24 1.38 -7.02
CA LEU A 14 2.21 2.34 -6.53
C LEU A 14 3.19 2.72 -7.64
N SER A 15 3.40 4.02 -7.81
CA SER A 15 4.45 4.59 -8.66
C SER A 15 5.49 5.29 -7.79
N VAL A 16 6.76 5.12 -8.13
CA VAL A 16 7.87 5.76 -7.42
C VAL A 16 8.81 6.38 -8.43
N THR A 17 9.11 7.66 -8.24
CA THR A 17 10.02 8.42 -9.10
C THR A 17 11.05 9.14 -8.25
N HIS A 18 12.33 9.07 -8.63
CA HIS A 18 13.36 9.92 -8.04
C HIS A 18 13.28 11.32 -8.64
N VAL A 19 13.20 12.36 -7.80
CA VAL A 19 12.96 13.76 -8.20
C VAL A 19 14.09 14.32 -9.08
N GLY A 20 15.28 13.73 -9.03
CA GLY A 20 16.39 14.06 -9.94
C GLY A 20 16.31 13.44 -11.35
N GLU A 21 15.33 12.57 -11.64
CA GLU A 21 15.20 11.89 -12.93
C GLU A 21 14.08 12.44 -13.82
N ASN A 22 13.16 13.25 -13.29
CA ASN A 22 12.08 13.90 -14.04
C ASN A 22 12.04 15.41 -13.77
N GLN A 23 12.69 16.21 -14.62
CA GLN A 23 12.57 17.66 -14.56
C GLN A 23 11.23 18.12 -15.16
N GLY A 24 10.26 18.43 -14.30
CA GLY A 24 8.94 18.95 -14.73
C GLY A 24 7.94 19.33 -13.63
N PHE A 25 8.20 19.03 -12.35
CA PHE A 25 7.35 19.45 -11.23
C PHE A 25 8.11 20.38 -10.27
N PRO A 26 7.46 21.43 -9.72
CA PRO A 26 8.12 22.43 -8.88
C PRO A 26 8.67 21.80 -7.60
N HIS A 27 9.93 22.17 -7.31
CA HIS A 27 10.76 21.66 -6.23
C HIS A 27 10.11 21.79 -4.84
N THR A 28 9.93 20.65 -4.16
CA THR A 28 10.12 20.58 -2.71
C THR A 28 11.56 20.09 -2.47
N PRO A 29 12.48 20.95 -1.99
CA PRO A 29 13.90 20.62 -1.86
C PRO A 29 14.22 19.48 -0.88
N ASP A 30 13.23 19.01 -0.10
CA ASP A 30 13.45 18.05 0.98
C ASP A 30 13.11 16.58 0.62
N ALA A 31 12.48 16.31 -0.52
CA ALA A 31 12.10 14.95 -0.91
C ALA A 31 12.85 14.49 -2.17
N ALA A 32 13.75 13.52 -2.03
CA ALA A 32 14.46 12.89 -3.16
C ALA A 32 13.55 11.97 -4.01
N TYR A 33 12.40 11.57 -3.48
CA TYR A 33 11.48 10.62 -4.10
C TYR A 33 10.04 11.12 -4.02
N VAL A 34 9.25 10.81 -5.06
CA VAL A 34 7.80 11.04 -5.12
C VAL A 34 7.12 9.69 -5.27
N CYS A 35 6.19 9.40 -4.36
CA CYS A 35 5.29 8.26 -4.45
C CYS A 35 3.92 8.72 -4.99
N GLY A 36 3.34 7.96 -5.91
CA GLY A 36 1.99 8.22 -6.43
C GLY A 36 1.18 6.93 -6.44
N PHE A 37 -0.01 6.96 -5.84
CA PHE A 37 -0.97 5.87 -5.89
C PHE A 37 -2.02 6.14 -6.97
N ASP A 38 -2.61 5.10 -7.56
CA ASP A 38 -3.66 5.28 -8.58
C ASP A 38 -4.92 5.94 -8.03
N ARG A 39 -5.14 5.86 -6.71
CA ARG A 39 -6.17 6.59 -5.97
C ARG A 39 -5.63 7.14 -4.65
N ALA A 40 -6.23 8.24 -4.21
CA ALA A 40 -5.96 8.84 -2.90
C ALA A 40 -6.51 7.98 -1.74
N SER A 41 -7.62 7.27 -1.99
CA SER A 41 -8.21 6.32 -1.04
C SER A 41 -8.85 5.12 -1.73
N TYR A 42 -8.98 4.03 -0.97
CA TYR A 42 -9.67 2.81 -1.41
C TYR A 42 -10.74 2.42 -0.40
N GLU A 43 -11.87 1.94 -0.91
CA GLU A 43 -12.96 1.43 -0.09
C GLU A 43 -13.04 -0.09 -0.24
N ILE A 44 -13.15 -0.80 0.88
CA ILE A 44 -13.38 -2.25 0.92
C ILE A 44 -14.56 -2.55 1.85
N ASP A 45 -15.37 -3.55 1.50
CA ASP A 45 -16.58 -3.96 2.21
C ASP A 45 -16.64 -5.48 2.49
N GLN A 46 -15.55 -6.20 2.20
CA GLN A 46 -15.43 -7.65 2.35
C GLN A 46 -14.01 -8.06 2.79
N ALA A 47 -13.90 -9.24 3.41
CA ALA A 47 -12.61 -9.80 3.80
C ALA A 47 -11.92 -10.42 2.58
N GLY A 48 -10.58 -10.40 2.55
CA GLY A 48 -9.80 -10.99 1.46
C GLY A 48 -8.38 -10.44 1.36
N THR A 49 -7.74 -10.61 0.21
CA THR A 49 -6.36 -10.18 -0.01
C THR A 49 -6.29 -8.85 -0.77
N ILE A 50 -5.45 -7.93 -0.31
CA ILE A 50 -5.09 -6.70 -1.01
C ILE A 50 -3.68 -6.86 -1.56
N ASP A 51 -3.53 -6.70 -2.87
CA ASP A 51 -2.24 -6.67 -3.53
C ASP A 51 -1.80 -5.21 -3.72
N VAL A 52 -0.60 -4.86 -3.28
CA VAL A 52 0.04 -3.60 -3.68
C VAL A 52 1.18 -3.94 -4.62
N VAL A 53 1.18 -3.33 -5.80
CA VAL A 53 2.13 -3.63 -6.88
C VAL A 53 2.72 -2.35 -7.43
N PHE A 54 4.00 -2.38 -7.81
CA PHE A 54 4.55 -1.26 -8.55
C PHE A 54 3.96 -1.22 -9.96
N VAL A 55 3.61 -0.03 -10.45
CA VAL A 55 3.29 0.15 -11.87
C VAL A 55 4.50 -0.22 -12.75
N PRO A 56 4.29 -0.68 -14.00
CA PRO A 56 5.37 -1.09 -14.89
C PRO A 56 6.41 0.00 -15.17
N SER A 57 6.01 1.28 -15.12
CA SER A 57 6.91 2.43 -15.33
C SER A 57 7.83 2.73 -14.14
N THR A 58 7.57 2.16 -12.96
CA THR A 58 8.45 2.35 -11.80
C THR A 58 9.76 1.62 -12.03
N ALA A 59 10.88 2.35 -11.93
CA ALA A 59 12.21 1.80 -12.17
C ALA A 59 12.47 0.49 -11.41
N ALA A 60 13.18 -0.46 -12.04
CA ALA A 60 13.41 -1.79 -11.49
C ALA A 60 14.25 -1.80 -10.20
N ARG A 61 14.98 -0.71 -9.92
CA ARG A 61 15.83 -0.56 -8.73
C ARG A 61 15.06 -0.34 -7.43
N PHE A 62 13.78 0.00 -7.51
CA PHE A 62 12.95 0.17 -6.33
C PHE A 62 12.41 -1.17 -5.83
N LYS A 63 12.51 -1.40 -4.52
CA LYS A 63 12.06 -2.61 -3.85
C LYS A 63 11.09 -2.32 -2.71
N MET A 64 10.00 -3.07 -2.63
CA MET A 64 9.13 -3.05 -1.45
C MET A 64 9.77 -3.87 -0.32
N ARG A 65 9.85 -3.30 0.89
CA ARG A 65 10.56 -3.91 2.04
C ARG A 65 9.65 -4.23 3.21
N SER A 66 8.79 -3.29 3.56
CA SER A 66 7.86 -3.43 4.67
C SER A 66 6.59 -2.67 4.39
N VAL A 67 5.56 -3.00 5.14
CA VAL A 67 4.34 -2.22 5.23
C VAL A 67 4.17 -1.84 6.69
N ARG A 68 3.92 -0.56 6.94
CA ARG A 68 3.42 -0.07 8.20
C ARG A 68 1.91 0.00 8.11
N ILE A 69 1.23 -0.43 9.16
CA ILE A 69 -0.22 -0.28 9.26
C ILE A 69 -0.46 0.51 10.53
N SER A 70 -0.87 1.76 10.37
CA SER A 70 -1.16 2.66 11.48
C SER A 70 -2.65 2.60 11.80
N ASN A 71 -2.94 2.18 13.02
CA ASN A 71 -4.29 2.09 13.55
C ASN A 71 -4.50 3.26 14.50
N ASP A 72 -5.51 4.10 14.25
CA ASP A 72 -5.88 5.20 15.16
C ASP A 72 -6.52 4.68 16.47
N ASN A 73 -6.84 3.39 16.55
CA ASN A 73 -7.51 2.81 17.71
C ASN A 73 -6.96 1.43 18.11
N ARG A 74 -6.80 1.18 19.42
CA ARG A 74 -6.21 -0.04 20.01
C ARG A 74 -7.01 -1.35 19.79
N ALA A 75 -8.14 -1.29 19.08
CA ALA A 75 -9.08 -2.41 18.86
C ALA A 75 -9.35 -2.68 17.37
N ALA A 76 -8.36 -2.43 16.51
CA ALA A 76 -8.50 -2.55 15.06
C ALA A 76 -8.38 -4.02 14.57
N PRO A 77 -9.04 -4.38 13.44
CA PRO A 77 -8.86 -5.67 12.79
C PRO A 77 -7.39 -5.94 12.44
N GLU A 78 -6.98 -7.20 12.57
CA GLU A 78 -5.63 -7.65 12.25
C GLU A 78 -5.43 -7.66 10.73
N TYR A 79 -4.85 -6.60 10.18
CA TYR A 79 -4.22 -6.69 8.87
C TYR A 79 -2.89 -7.39 9.04
N ALA A 80 -2.74 -8.54 8.39
CA ALA A 80 -1.50 -9.29 8.40
C ALA A 80 -0.77 -9.07 7.07
N THR A 81 0.53 -8.84 7.14
CA THR A 81 1.36 -8.96 5.95
C THR A 81 1.48 -10.44 5.61
N LEU A 82 0.88 -10.87 4.51
CA LEU A 82 0.97 -12.25 4.06
C LEU A 82 2.29 -12.51 3.35
N ARG A 83 2.71 -11.56 2.50
CA ARG A 83 3.90 -11.72 1.67
C ARG A 83 4.48 -10.38 1.26
N ILE A 84 5.81 -10.29 1.26
CA ILE A 84 6.54 -9.19 0.63
C ILE A 84 7.47 -9.78 -0.41
N GLN A 85 7.42 -9.21 -1.61
CA GLN A 85 8.34 -9.47 -2.71
C GLN A 85 8.98 -8.14 -3.11
N ASN A 86 10.02 -8.20 -3.96
CA ASN A 86 10.71 -7.00 -4.41
C ASN A 86 9.76 -5.99 -5.08
N ARG A 87 8.71 -6.44 -5.78
CA ARG A 87 7.83 -5.56 -6.57
C ARG A 87 6.36 -5.61 -6.24
N SER A 88 6.00 -6.41 -5.24
CA SER A 88 4.64 -6.54 -4.76
C SER A 88 4.63 -6.92 -3.30
N LEU A 89 3.56 -6.54 -2.61
CA LEU A 89 3.24 -7.01 -1.28
C LEU A 89 1.77 -7.41 -1.23
N GLN A 90 1.45 -8.35 -0.35
CA GLN A 90 0.10 -8.85 -0.13
C GLN A 90 -0.27 -8.66 1.33
N LEU A 91 -1.45 -8.07 1.55
CA LEU A 91 -2.05 -7.86 2.86
C LEU A 91 -3.30 -8.71 2.97
N GLU A 92 -3.53 -9.29 4.12
CA GLU A 92 -4.82 -9.84 4.48
C GLU A 92 -5.68 -8.75 5.12
N ALA A 93 -6.87 -8.52 4.58
CA ALA A 93 -7.88 -7.65 5.15
C ALA A 93 -8.94 -8.51 5.85
N GLN A 94 -8.92 -8.50 7.18
CA GLN A 94 -10.00 -9.09 7.98
C GLN A 94 -11.14 -8.09 8.10
N ASN A 95 -12.20 -8.26 7.32
CA ASN A 95 -13.36 -7.37 7.43
C ASN A 95 -14.14 -7.66 8.72
N LYS A 96 -13.99 -6.78 9.72
CA LYS A 96 -14.69 -6.88 11.00
C LYS A 96 -15.41 -5.60 11.41
N THR A 97 -14.98 -4.42 10.95
CA THR A 97 -15.55 -3.12 11.37
C THR A 97 -15.28 -1.97 10.38
N ALA A 98 -16.13 -0.93 10.49
CA ALA A 98 -16.13 0.34 9.78
C ALA A 98 -15.00 1.30 10.19
N GLN A 99 -13.80 1.24 9.59
CA GLN A 99 -12.70 2.13 10.02
C GLN A 99 -11.77 2.54 8.88
N ALA A 100 -11.30 3.78 8.93
CA ALA A 100 -10.18 4.24 8.11
C ALA A 100 -8.86 3.68 8.67
N ILE A 101 -7.98 3.25 7.77
CA ILE A 101 -6.71 2.60 8.05
C ILE A 101 -5.66 3.25 7.15
N TYR A 102 -4.56 3.65 7.77
CA TYR A 102 -3.42 4.17 7.03
C TYR A 102 -2.43 3.03 6.84
N PHE A 103 -2.13 2.69 5.60
CA PHE A 103 -1.04 1.78 5.28
C PHE A 103 0.09 2.59 4.67
N GLY A 104 1.33 2.31 5.05
CA GLY A 104 2.53 2.93 4.51
C GLY A 104 3.45 1.88 3.94
N VAL A 105 3.86 1.99 2.69
CA VAL A 105 4.77 1.04 2.05
C VAL A 105 6.19 1.58 2.12
N THR A 106 7.06 0.88 2.84
CA THR A 106 8.49 1.20 2.83
C THR A 106 9.12 0.67 1.55
N VAL A 107 9.71 1.59 0.77
CA VAL A 107 10.42 1.32 -0.46
C VAL A 107 11.90 1.60 -0.27
N GLU A 108 12.75 0.74 -0.81
CA GLU A 108 14.20 0.92 -0.88
C GLU A 108 14.63 1.20 -2.32
N ASP A 109 15.52 2.18 -2.52
CA ASP A 109 16.26 2.36 -3.77
C ASP A 109 17.60 1.62 -3.68
N GLU A 110 17.74 0.50 -4.40
CA GLU A 110 18.96 -0.32 -4.38
C GLU A 110 20.21 0.42 -4.87
N LYS A 111 20.04 1.47 -5.70
CA LYS A 111 21.17 2.24 -6.21
C LYS A 111 21.80 3.09 -5.13
N THR A 112 20.99 3.62 -4.21
CA THR A 112 21.43 4.54 -3.16
C THR A 112 21.48 3.90 -1.77
N GLY A 113 20.81 2.75 -1.60
CA GLY A 113 20.61 2.08 -0.30
C GLY A 113 19.62 2.80 0.61
N GLN A 114 18.95 3.85 0.13
CA GLN A 114 18.01 4.63 0.93
C GLN A 114 16.64 3.96 0.98
N SER A 115 16.00 4.03 2.15
CA SER A 115 14.61 3.60 2.35
C SER A 115 13.73 4.79 2.70
N PHE A 116 12.50 4.81 2.18
CA PHE A 116 11.49 5.84 2.40
C PHE A 116 10.09 5.24 2.43
N GLU A 117 9.14 5.94 3.04
CA GLU A 117 7.75 5.48 3.18
C GLU A 117 6.86 6.14 2.11
N CYS A 118 6.00 5.36 1.50
CA CYS A 118 4.95 5.79 0.57
C CYS A 118 3.59 5.51 1.20
N ASP A 119 2.84 6.56 1.56
CA ASP A 119 1.62 6.43 2.37
C ASP A 119 0.34 6.75 1.59
N PRO A 120 -0.54 5.76 1.40
CA PRO A 120 -1.93 5.98 1.00
C PRO A 120 -2.91 5.72 2.15
N GLN A 121 -4.14 6.20 2.01
CA GLN A 121 -5.23 5.94 2.94
C GLN A 121 -6.13 4.80 2.41
N VAL A 122 -6.56 3.87 3.27
CA VAL A 122 -7.61 2.87 2.96
C VAL A 122 -8.76 3.05 3.93
N ILE A 123 -9.98 2.92 3.46
CA ILE A 123 -11.19 3.12 4.23
C ILE A 123 -11.99 1.81 4.20
N ASN A 124 -12.12 1.14 5.34
CA ASN A 124 -13.00 -0.01 5.46
C ASN A 124 -14.43 0.48 5.77
N ILE A 125 -15.38 0.14 4.91
CA ILE A 125 -16.79 0.52 5.06
C ILE A 125 -17.57 -0.72 5.53
N PRO A 126 -18.31 -0.63 6.64
CA PRO A 126 -19.07 -1.76 7.14
C PRO A 126 -20.20 -2.05 6.15
N ARG A 127 -20.42 -3.33 5.87
CA ARG A 127 -21.63 -3.72 5.16
C ARG A 127 -22.82 -3.48 6.09
N PRO A 128 -23.90 -2.82 5.63
CA PRO A 128 -25.16 -2.83 6.37
C PRO A 128 -25.57 -4.29 6.64
N PRO A 129 -26.07 -4.63 7.83
CA PRO A 129 -26.62 -5.96 8.06
C PRO A 129 -27.73 -6.23 7.03
N ALA A 130 -27.65 -7.39 6.38
CA ALA A 130 -28.64 -7.87 5.41
C ALA A 130 -29.99 -8.16 6.07
#